data_AF-A0A4Z0EY78-F1
#
_entry.id   AF-A0A4Z0EY78-F1
#
_cell.length_a   1.000
_cell.length_b   1.000
_cell.length_c   1.000
_cell.angle_alpha   90.00
_cell.angle_beta   90.00
_cell.angle_gamma   90.00
#
_symmetry.space_group_name_H-M   'P 1'
#
loop_
_entity.id
_entity.type
_entity.pdbx_description
1 polymer ?
#
loop_
_entity_poly.entity_id
_entity_poly.type
_entity_poly.pdbx_seq_one_letter_code
_entity_poly.pdbx_strand_id
1 'polypeptide(L)'
;MTENLAPRTKHADLSRPDLGEFARHELAFLGAPCGAIQELAAGLTAALAPAGHRVGYVDADHASGDADAAHTLSPLLQAGAFVEVTDKIHFRRRDDRGAFDRFAQPELLAGADLVLVNGNHFRARQQIVLIDPRKSLDHKLDKLTDVQAFVLAEGVGEIPDYLQAHLPHHAGLPRFALADVAGLAAWVGQWLAARRAPLRGLVLAGGLSQRMQTDKGRLRYGATGREQREVAAGLLAEVCQEVFVSCRAEQAAELPAGLQPLPDTFLGLGPLGGILSAFRRDPNAAWLVLACDLPFLTEATLRELVAGRQPGRLATAFQSPNNDFPEPLITIFEPRAYPELLRFLSLGYSCPRKMLINSDVEVLPTPDGDVLRNVNTPAERAAAEQALG
;
A
#
# COMPACT_ATOMS: atom_id res chain seq x y z
N MET A 1 28.80 39.95 -8.76
CA MET A 1 27.53 39.45 -8.21
C MET A 1 27.72 37.96 -7.98
N THR A 2 28.01 37.57 -6.75
CA THR A 2 28.11 36.17 -6.35
C THR A 2 26.71 35.59 -6.28
N GLU A 3 26.37 34.70 -7.21
CA GLU A 3 25.16 33.88 -7.13
C GLU A 3 25.18 33.13 -5.81
N ASN A 4 24.19 33.42 -4.98
CA ASN A 4 23.97 32.77 -3.70
C ASN A 4 23.42 31.37 -4.00
N LEU A 5 24.32 30.43 -4.33
CA LEU A 5 23.99 29.02 -4.52
C LEU A 5 23.35 28.51 -3.23
N ALA A 6 22.05 28.16 -3.30
CA ALA A 6 21.33 27.56 -2.19
C ALA A 6 22.16 26.40 -1.61
N PRO A 7 22.24 26.26 -0.28
CA PRO A 7 23.07 25.25 0.36
C PRO A 7 22.68 23.87 -0.16
N ARG A 8 23.60 23.21 -0.88
CA ARG A 8 23.46 21.84 -1.35
C ARG A 8 23.31 20.92 -0.13
N THR A 9 22.10 20.45 0.13
CA THR A 9 21.86 19.36 1.06
C THR A 9 22.51 18.09 0.51
N LYS A 10 23.29 17.38 1.34
CA LYS A 10 23.99 16.14 0.95
C LYS A 10 23.03 14.99 0.58
N HIS A 11 21.77 15.09 0.98
CA HIS A 11 20.75 14.06 0.80
C HIS A 11 19.59 14.60 -0.02
N ALA A 12 19.07 13.76 -0.93
CA ALA A 12 17.87 14.07 -1.68
C ALA A 12 16.68 14.21 -0.73
N ASP A 13 15.87 15.25 -0.92
CA ASP A 13 14.60 15.42 -0.21
C ASP A 13 13.57 14.48 -0.85
N LEU A 14 13.23 13.40 -0.14
CA LEU A 14 12.32 12.36 -0.60
C LEU A 14 11.12 12.27 0.34
N SER A 15 9.92 12.27 -0.25
CA SER A 15 8.68 11.94 0.46
C SER A 15 8.83 10.56 1.12
N ARG A 16 8.54 10.48 2.42
CA ARG A 16 8.63 9.21 3.16
C ARG A 16 7.29 8.48 3.16
N PRO A 17 7.28 7.15 3.06
CA PRO A 17 6.07 6.39 3.33
C PRO A 17 5.70 6.57 4.81
N ASP A 18 4.40 6.73 5.07
CA ASP A 18 3.81 6.81 6.39
C ASP A 18 3.70 5.39 6.98
N LEU A 19 4.80 4.96 7.59
CA LEU A 19 4.93 3.67 8.26
C LEU A 19 5.02 3.86 9.77
N GLY A 20 4.44 2.93 10.51
CA GLY A 20 4.75 2.69 11.91
C GLY A 20 6.09 1.94 12.08
N GLU A 21 6.21 1.18 13.16
CA GLU A 21 7.40 0.37 13.44
C GLU A 21 7.43 -0.94 12.61
N PHE A 22 6.26 -1.54 12.39
CA PHE A 22 6.08 -2.82 11.72
C PHE A 22 5.25 -2.70 10.44
N ALA A 23 4.31 -1.78 10.36
CA ALA A 23 3.49 -1.59 9.16
C ALA A 23 2.86 -0.19 9.08
N ARG A 24 2.30 0.14 7.90
CA ARG A 24 1.44 1.33 7.73
C ARG A 24 0.27 1.32 8.74
N HIS A 25 -0.33 0.15 8.90
CA HIS A 25 -1.42 -0.10 9.83
C HIS A 25 -0.93 -1.08 10.88
N GLU A 26 -0.76 -0.58 12.10
CA GLU A 26 -0.39 -1.39 13.24
C GLU A 26 -1.21 -0.98 14.46
N LEU A 27 -1.50 -1.92 15.35
CA LEU A 27 -2.19 -1.65 16.61
C LEU A 27 -1.51 -2.44 17.73
N ALA A 28 -0.87 -1.72 18.66
CA ALA A 28 -0.30 -2.34 19.86
C ALA A 28 -1.35 -2.45 20.98
N PHE A 29 -1.40 -3.61 21.61
CA PHE A 29 -2.17 -3.86 22.82
C PHE A 29 -1.30 -3.66 24.05
N LEU A 30 -1.65 -2.72 24.92
CA LEU A 30 -0.85 -2.37 26.10
C LEU A 30 -1.74 -2.25 27.34
N GLY A 31 -1.30 -2.81 28.49
CA GLY A 31 -2.03 -2.69 29.76
C GLY A 31 -2.76 -3.95 30.22
N ALA A 32 -2.42 -5.12 29.68
CA ALA A 32 -2.90 -6.43 30.15
C ALA A 32 -1.76 -7.47 30.23
N PRO A 33 -1.94 -8.61 30.92
CA PRO A 33 -1.03 -9.74 30.84
C PRO A 33 -0.84 -10.25 29.40
N CYS A 34 0.35 -10.78 29.06
CA CYS A 34 0.64 -11.21 27.68
C CYS A 34 -0.33 -12.28 27.15
N GLY A 35 -0.76 -13.23 28.00
CA GLY A 35 -1.75 -14.23 27.58
C GLY A 35 -3.09 -13.61 27.15
N ALA A 36 -3.58 -12.59 27.87
CA ALA A 36 -4.81 -11.89 27.50
C ALA A 36 -4.67 -11.10 26.19
N ILE A 37 -3.47 -10.54 25.93
CA ILE A 37 -3.16 -9.88 24.66
C ILE A 37 -3.14 -10.89 23.51
N GLN A 38 -2.52 -12.05 23.71
CA GLN A 38 -2.47 -13.13 22.71
C GLN A 38 -3.87 -13.66 22.38
N GLU A 39 -4.70 -13.90 23.40
CA GLU A 39 -6.10 -14.31 23.22
C GLU A 39 -6.92 -13.27 22.45
N LEU A 40 -6.80 -11.99 22.81
CA LEU A 40 -7.48 -10.91 22.09
C LEU A 40 -7.00 -10.80 20.65
N ALA A 41 -5.69 -10.87 20.41
CA ALA A 41 -5.11 -10.80 19.08
C ALA A 41 -5.55 -11.97 18.20
N ALA A 42 -5.61 -13.19 18.76
CA ALA A 42 -6.13 -14.37 18.09
C ALA A 42 -7.63 -14.23 17.75
N GLY A 43 -8.43 -13.76 18.71
CA GLY A 43 -9.86 -13.50 18.51
C GLY A 43 -10.12 -12.47 17.42
N LEU A 44 -9.39 -11.35 17.44
CA LEU A 44 -9.49 -10.31 16.40
C LEU A 44 -9.04 -10.82 15.03
N THR A 45 -7.95 -11.58 14.97
CA THR A 45 -7.49 -12.21 13.73
C THR A 45 -8.57 -13.09 13.13
N ALA A 46 -9.19 -13.94 13.96
CA ALA A 46 -10.28 -14.83 13.53
C ALA A 46 -11.53 -14.04 13.08
N ALA A 47 -11.85 -12.93 13.74
CA ALA A 47 -13.00 -12.09 13.40
C ALA A 47 -12.80 -11.26 12.12
N LEU A 48 -11.55 -10.87 11.80
CA LEU A 48 -11.22 -10.08 10.62
C LEU A 48 -11.00 -10.92 9.35
N ALA A 49 -10.59 -12.19 9.50
CA ALA A 49 -10.27 -13.08 8.39
C ALA A 49 -11.43 -13.30 7.38
N PRO A 50 -12.71 -13.47 7.79
CA PRO A 50 -13.82 -13.64 6.86
C PRO A 50 -14.05 -12.44 5.92
N ALA A 51 -13.63 -11.24 6.31
CA ALA A 51 -13.67 -10.03 5.48
C ALA A 51 -12.46 -9.92 4.54
N GLY A 52 -11.58 -10.93 4.52
CA GLY A 52 -10.39 -10.99 3.67
C GLY A 52 -9.18 -10.22 4.21
N HIS A 53 -9.23 -9.71 5.44
CA HIS A 53 -8.10 -9.01 6.05
C HIS A 53 -6.99 -9.99 6.43
N ARG A 54 -5.77 -9.69 6.00
CA ARG A 54 -4.57 -10.43 6.41
C ARG A 54 -3.94 -9.74 7.60
N VAL A 55 -3.90 -10.45 8.73
CA VAL A 55 -3.39 -9.93 9.99
C VAL A 55 -2.02 -10.53 10.28
N GLY A 56 -1.02 -9.67 10.48
CA GLY A 56 0.27 -10.04 11.06
C GLY A 56 0.23 -9.89 12.58
N TYR A 57 1.05 -10.64 13.30
CA TYR A 57 1.17 -10.53 14.76
C TYR A 57 2.64 -10.51 15.17
N VAL A 58 2.98 -9.65 16.14
CA VAL A 58 4.33 -9.50 16.68
C VAL A 58 4.31 -9.65 18.19
N ASP A 59 5.16 -10.54 18.69
CA ASP A 59 5.30 -10.86 20.11
C ASP A 59 6.73 -11.30 20.44
N ALA A 60 7.07 -11.34 21.73
CA ALA A 60 8.33 -11.86 22.22
C ALA A 60 8.06 -13.01 23.19
N ASP A 61 8.72 -14.14 22.96
CA ASP A 61 8.69 -15.25 23.91
C ASP A 61 9.54 -14.90 25.13
N HIS A 62 8.92 -14.79 26.31
CA HIS A 62 9.66 -14.85 27.57
C HIS A 62 9.79 -16.29 27.99
N ALA A 63 11.02 -16.73 28.26
CA ALA A 63 11.22 -17.91 29.08
C ALA A 63 10.64 -17.64 30.48
N SER A 64 9.45 -18.14 30.78
CA SER A 64 9.10 -18.42 32.17
C SER A 64 10.20 -19.33 32.72
N GLY A 65 10.78 -19.00 33.87
CA GLY A 65 12.05 -19.54 34.39
C GLY A 65 12.20 -21.06 34.57
N ASP A 66 11.25 -21.86 34.12
CA ASP A 66 11.26 -23.34 34.12
C ASP A 66 11.07 -23.96 32.72
N ALA A 67 11.04 -23.17 31.63
CA ALA A 67 11.04 -23.72 30.28
C ALA A 67 12.46 -24.14 29.91
N ASP A 68 12.67 -25.44 29.69
CA ASP A 68 13.93 -26.03 29.23
C ASP A 68 14.57 -25.14 28.15
N ALA A 69 15.84 -24.78 28.33
CA ALA A 69 16.64 -24.02 27.37
C ALA A 69 16.77 -24.70 25.98
N ALA A 70 16.14 -25.86 25.79
CA ALA A 70 16.18 -26.73 24.62
C ALA A 70 15.31 -26.26 23.42
N HIS A 71 14.54 -25.17 23.52
CA HIS A 71 13.65 -24.74 22.43
C HIS A 71 14.12 -23.55 21.58
N THR A 72 15.30 -22.96 21.82
CA THR A 72 15.58 -21.62 21.28
C THR A 72 16.19 -21.56 19.88
N LEU A 73 16.86 -22.59 19.38
CA LEU A 73 17.44 -22.61 18.03
C LEU A 73 17.53 -24.05 17.48
N SER A 74 17.37 -24.24 16.18
CA SER A 74 17.59 -25.53 15.53
C SER A 74 19.07 -25.97 15.58
N PRO A 75 19.39 -27.26 15.41
CA PRO A 75 20.79 -27.71 15.34
C PRO A 75 21.62 -27.00 14.27
N LEU A 76 21.02 -26.62 13.13
CA LEU A 76 21.71 -25.89 12.07
C LEU A 76 22.04 -24.45 12.51
N LEU A 77 21.09 -23.75 13.13
CA LEU A 77 21.34 -22.41 13.67
C LEU A 77 22.32 -22.42 14.84
N GLN A 78 22.31 -23.48 15.66
CA GLN A 78 23.32 -23.71 16.70
C GLN A 78 24.70 -23.96 16.09
N ALA A 79 24.78 -24.70 14.98
CA ALA A 79 26.01 -24.95 14.24
C ALA A 79 26.52 -23.73 13.43
N GLY A 80 25.82 -22.59 13.49
CA GLY A 80 26.26 -21.34 12.89
C GLY A 80 25.64 -21.03 11.52
N ALA A 81 24.58 -21.73 11.11
CA ALA A 81 23.78 -21.28 9.98
C ALA A 81 23.25 -19.85 10.25
N PHE A 82 23.33 -19.00 9.23
CA PHE A 82 22.85 -17.61 9.33
C PHE A 82 21.31 -17.54 9.30
N VAL A 83 20.70 -18.37 8.46
CA VAL A 83 19.25 -18.48 8.27
C VAL A 83 18.88 -19.93 7.99
N GLU A 84 17.74 -20.36 8.50
CA GLU A 84 17.09 -21.61 8.16
C GLU A 84 15.69 -21.33 7.59
N VAL A 85 15.39 -21.89 6.42
CA VAL A 85 14.06 -21.78 5.79
C VAL A 85 13.49 -23.17 5.60
N THR A 86 12.33 -23.42 6.19
CA THR A 86 11.60 -24.68 6.04
C THR A 86 10.26 -24.42 5.37
N ASP A 87 9.99 -25.15 4.29
CA ASP A 87 8.64 -25.25 3.73
C ASP A 87 7.85 -26.35 4.45
N LYS A 88 6.69 -26.00 4.99
CA LYS A 88 5.79 -26.88 5.74
C LYS A 88 4.51 -27.12 4.93
N ILE A 89 4.62 -27.56 3.67
CA ILE A 89 3.55 -27.95 2.72
C ILE A 89 2.56 -26.82 2.36
N HIS A 90 2.18 -25.96 3.31
CA HIS A 90 1.23 -24.85 3.17
C HIS A 90 1.68 -23.57 3.89
N PHE A 91 2.81 -23.57 4.59
CA PHE A 91 3.38 -22.36 5.19
C PHE A 91 4.90 -22.41 5.24
N ARG A 92 5.53 -21.24 5.29
CA ARG A 92 6.98 -21.10 5.37
C ARG A 92 7.36 -20.71 6.78
N ARG A 93 8.33 -21.42 7.36
CA ARG A 93 9.03 -21.00 8.56
C ARG A 93 10.40 -20.47 8.17
N ARG A 94 10.77 -19.30 8.70
CA ARG A 94 12.09 -18.70 8.57
C ARG A 94 12.60 -18.35 9.95
N ASP A 95 13.76 -18.86 10.30
CA ASP A 95 14.45 -18.55 11.54
C ASP A 95 15.83 -17.99 11.19
N ASP A 96 16.14 -16.78 11.66
CA ASP A 96 17.45 -16.14 11.48
C ASP A 96 17.86 -15.34 12.71
N ARG A 97 19.16 -15.05 12.81
CA ARG A 97 19.73 -14.27 13.91
C ARG A 97 19.70 -12.78 13.57
N GLY A 98 18.85 -12.02 14.24
CA GLY A 98 18.79 -10.56 14.09
C GLY A 98 17.96 -9.92 15.19
N ALA A 99 18.35 -8.71 15.58
CA ALA A 99 17.47 -7.86 16.39
C ALA A 99 16.48 -7.16 15.46
N PHE A 100 15.28 -6.88 15.96
CA PHE A 100 14.34 -6.02 15.26
C PHE A 100 14.92 -4.60 15.09
N ASP A 101 14.84 -4.08 13.87
CA ASP A 101 15.19 -2.69 13.56
C ASP A 101 14.09 -2.04 12.70
N ARG A 102 13.93 -0.73 12.86
CA ARG A 102 12.85 0.03 12.23
C ARG A 102 12.83 -0.06 10.69
N PHE A 103 13.96 -0.36 10.06
CA PHE A 103 14.07 -0.38 8.60
C PHE A 103 13.76 -1.76 8.01
N ALA A 104 14.10 -2.85 8.69
CA ALA A 104 13.86 -4.21 8.21
C ALA A 104 12.49 -4.79 8.66
N GLN A 105 11.97 -4.37 9.83
CA GLN A 105 10.72 -4.90 10.39
C GLN A 105 9.53 -4.88 9.41
N PRO A 106 9.28 -3.80 8.63
CA PRO A 106 8.18 -3.79 7.68
C PRO A 106 8.25 -4.86 6.58
N GLU A 107 9.45 -5.33 6.25
CA GLU A 107 9.64 -6.41 5.27
C GLU A 107 9.20 -7.77 5.85
N LEU A 108 9.39 -8.00 7.15
CA LEU A 108 9.05 -9.25 7.81
C LEU A 108 7.54 -9.56 7.76
N LEU A 109 6.72 -8.51 7.73
CA LEU A 109 5.27 -8.58 7.74
C LEU A 109 4.65 -8.04 6.45
N ALA A 110 5.45 -7.94 5.39
CA ALA A 110 5.00 -7.50 4.09
C ALA A 110 3.81 -8.36 3.61
N GLY A 111 2.74 -7.71 3.16
CA GLY A 111 1.49 -8.34 2.75
C GLY A 111 0.39 -8.32 3.81
N ALA A 112 0.70 -8.08 5.09
CA ALA A 112 -0.34 -7.86 6.10
C ALA A 112 -1.08 -6.54 5.85
N ASP A 113 -2.41 -6.55 6.02
CA ASP A 113 -3.26 -5.35 5.94
C ASP A 113 -3.29 -4.59 7.27
N LEU A 114 -3.07 -5.34 8.37
CA LEU A 114 -2.94 -4.88 9.75
C LEU A 114 -1.89 -5.72 10.48
N VAL A 115 -1.04 -5.08 11.28
CA VAL A 115 -0.16 -5.77 12.23
C VAL A 115 -0.64 -5.52 13.66
N LEU A 116 -0.96 -6.60 14.37
CA LEU A 116 -1.22 -6.57 15.81
C LEU A 116 0.09 -6.74 16.57
N VAL A 117 0.30 -5.96 17.60
CA VAL A 117 1.57 -5.95 18.35
C VAL A 117 1.29 -6.17 19.83
N ASN A 118 2.05 -7.06 20.47
CA ASN A 118 2.09 -7.09 21.92
C ASN A 118 2.88 -5.87 22.43
N GLY A 119 2.15 -4.84 22.85
CA GLY A 119 2.68 -3.56 23.31
C GLY A 119 3.51 -3.66 24.59
N ASN A 120 3.44 -4.79 25.31
CA ASN A 120 4.32 -5.02 26.46
C ASN A 120 5.79 -5.23 26.05
N HIS A 121 6.03 -5.72 24.83
CA HIS A 121 7.38 -6.09 24.36
C HIS A 121 7.89 -5.12 23.29
N PHE A 122 7.02 -4.70 22.38
CA PHE A 122 7.39 -3.81 21.29
C PHE A 122 6.54 -2.54 21.29
N ARG A 123 7.14 -1.46 20.80
CA ARG A 123 6.41 -0.23 20.54
C ARG A 123 5.72 -0.34 19.19
N ALA A 124 4.55 0.26 19.09
CA ALA A 124 3.88 0.56 17.82
C ALA A 124 3.32 1.98 17.93
N ARG A 125 3.14 2.64 16.78
CA ARG A 125 2.66 4.01 16.70
C ARG A 125 1.26 4.14 17.30
N GLN A 126 0.31 3.37 16.78
CA GLN A 126 -1.08 3.36 17.25
C GLN A 126 -1.31 2.28 18.30
N GLN A 127 -2.10 2.62 19.30
CA GLN A 127 -2.29 1.77 20.48
C GLN A 127 -3.76 1.60 20.85
N ILE A 128 -4.08 0.41 21.33
CA ILE A 128 -5.30 0.08 22.06
C ILE A 128 -4.89 -0.18 23.51
N VAL A 129 -5.41 0.63 24.41
CA VAL A 129 -5.08 0.52 25.85
C VAL A 129 -6.06 -0.43 26.51
N LEU A 130 -5.54 -1.52 27.06
CA LEU A 130 -6.28 -2.46 27.88
C LEU A 130 -6.27 -1.97 29.33
N ILE A 131 -7.43 -1.91 29.95
CA ILE A 131 -7.58 -1.60 31.37
C ILE A 131 -7.81 -2.90 32.11
N ASP A 132 -6.72 -3.48 32.62
CA ASP A 132 -6.72 -4.72 33.38
C ASP A 132 -6.10 -4.49 34.78
N PRO A 133 -6.84 -4.75 35.88
CA PRO A 133 -6.30 -4.59 37.24
C PRO A 133 -5.04 -5.43 37.51
N ARG A 134 -4.85 -6.53 36.77
CA ARG A 134 -3.65 -7.38 36.88
C ARG A 134 -2.40 -6.73 36.29
N LYS A 135 -2.54 -5.64 35.53
CA LYS A 135 -1.44 -4.96 34.82
C LYS A 135 -1.64 -3.44 34.72
N SER A 136 -1.36 -2.73 35.81
CA SER A 136 -1.39 -1.25 35.83
C SER A 136 -0.38 -0.60 34.86
N LEU A 137 -0.76 0.58 34.36
CA LEU A 137 0.04 1.43 33.46
C LEU A 137 0.53 2.73 34.13
N ASP A 138 0.31 2.93 35.42
CA ASP A 138 0.60 4.17 36.16
C ASP A 138 2.06 4.62 36.01
N HIS A 139 3.00 3.66 35.94
CA HIS A 139 4.43 3.91 35.78
C HIS A 139 4.94 3.71 34.34
N LYS A 140 4.02 3.60 33.36
CA LYS A 140 4.33 3.34 31.94
C LYS A 140 3.61 4.32 31.01
N LEU A 141 3.19 5.46 31.54
CA LEU A 141 2.51 6.51 30.76
C LEU A 141 3.39 7.03 29.62
N ASP A 142 4.71 7.05 29.82
CA ASP A 142 5.70 7.41 28.79
C ASP A 142 5.71 6.47 27.57
N LYS A 143 5.12 5.27 27.70
CA LYS A 143 4.96 4.31 26.60
C LYS A 143 3.71 4.55 25.76
N LEU A 144 2.77 5.37 26.25
CA LEU A 144 1.53 5.63 25.53
C LEU A 144 1.78 6.54 24.33
N THR A 145 1.35 6.09 23.16
CA THR A 145 1.44 6.82 21.89
C THR A 145 0.14 6.65 21.12
N ASP A 146 -0.34 7.72 20.48
CA ASP A 146 -1.49 7.74 19.56
C ASP A 146 -2.60 6.73 19.93
N VAL A 147 -3.16 6.86 21.12
CA VAL A 147 -4.17 5.92 21.66
C VAL A 147 -5.46 6.04 20.85
N GLN A 148 -5.89 4.93 20.26
CA GLN A 148 -7.04 4.87 19.35
C GLN A 148 -8.32 4.37 20.02
N ALA A 149 -8.22 3.52 21.05
CA ALA A 149 -9.35 2.91 21.74
C ALA A 149 -8.96 2.37 23.12
N PHE A 150 -9.97 2.09 23.94
CA PHE A 150 -9.83 1.36 25.20
C PHE A 150 -10.55 0.01 25.16
N VAL A 151 -9.95 -0.99 25.82
CA VAL A 151 -10.57 -2.29 26.07
C VAL A 151 -10.59 -2.55 27.57
N LEU A 152 -11.76 -2.78 28.13
CA LEU A 152 -11.99 -2.90 29.58
C LEU A 152 -12.08 -4.37 29.97
N ALA A 153 -11.25 -4.81 30.92
CA ALA A 153 -11.35 -6.16 31.48
C ALA A 153 -12.68 -6.36 32.22
N GLU A 154 -13.02 -7.62 32.51
CA GLU A 154 -14.25 -7.96 33.23
C GLU A 154 -14.30 -7.24 34.60
N GLY A 155 -15.46 -6.64 34.91
CA GLY A 155 -15.67 -5.88 36.15
C GLY A 155 -15.07 -4.47 36.14
N VAL A 156 -14.40 -4.04 35.07
CA VAL A 156 -13.88 -2.68 34.93
C VAL A 156 -14.88 -1.79 34.19
N GLY A 157 -15.42 -0.78 34.88
CA GLY A 157 -16.41 0.14 34.30
C GLY A 157 -15.84 1.48 33.82
N GLU A 158 -14.66 1.88 34.31
CA GLU A 158 -14.14 3.24 34.12
C GLU A 158 -12.66 3.23 33.74
N ILE A 159 -12.24 4.28 33.04
CA ILE A 159 -10.83 4.54 32.75
C ILE A 159 -10.21 5.16 34.00
N PRO A 160 -9.10 4.63 34.54
CA PRO A 160 -8.44 5.19 35.71
C PRO A 160 -8.05 6.67 35.59
N ASP A 161 -8.14 7.41 36.69
CA ASP A 161 -7.85 8.87 36.74
C ASP A 161 -6.49 9.24 36.18
N TYR A 162 -5.46 8.42 36.43
CA TYR A 162 -4.11 8.68 35.93
C TYR A 162 -4.03 8.62 34.39
N LEU A 163 -4.84 7.77 33.75
CA LEU A 163 -4.96 7.74 32.27
C LEU A 163 -5.80 8.90 31.76
N GLN A 164 -6.87 9.28 32.47
CA GLN A 164 -7.69 10.43 32.09
C GLN A 164 -6.87 11.73 32.12
N ALA A 165 -6.02 11.91 33.14
CA ALA A 165 -5.12 13.04 33.27
C ALA A 165 -4.04 13.06 32.17
N HIS A 166 -3.54 11.89 31.77
CA HIS A 166 -2.51 11.78 30.72
C HIS A 166 -3.08 11.89 29.29
N LEU A 167 -4.32 11.44 29.08
CA LEU A 167 -5.00 11.43 27.79
C LEU A 167 -6.22 12.38 27.83
N PRO A 168 -6.03 13.69 27.62
CA PRO A 168 -7.10 14.68 27.75
C PRO A 168 -8.26 14.46 26.77
N HIS A 169 -8.04 13.73 25.68
CA HIS A 169 -9.05 13.40 24.67
C HIS A 169 -9.66 12.00 24.85
N HIS A 170 -9.42 11.30 25.97
CA HIS A 170 -9.90 9.93 26.21
C HIS A 170 -11.42 9.79 26.12
N ALA A 171 -12.18 10.86 26.39
CA ALA A 171 -13.64 10.85 26.37
C ALA A 171 -14.21 10.61 24.96
N GLY A 172 -13.49 11.00 23.91
CA GLY A 172 -13.88 10.80 22.52
C GLY A 172 -13.44 9.46 21.94
N LEU A 173 -12.65 8.68 22.67
CA LEU A 173 -12.14 7.39 22.20
C LEU A 173 -13.16 6.27 22.44
N PRO A 174 -13.33 5.36 21.47
CA PRO A 174 -14.21 4.21 21.60
C PRO A 174 -13.74 3.26 22.71
N ARG A 175 -14.69 2.55 23.31
CA ARG A 175 -14.49 1.66 24.44
C ARG A 175 -15.18 0.34 24.17
N PHE A 176 -14.49 -0.76 24.45
CA PHE A 176 -15.00 -2.11 24.26
C PHE A 176 -14.82 -2.91 25.54
N ALA A 177 -15.72 -3.84 25.82
CA ALA A 177 -15.44 -4.88 26.80
C ALA A 177 -14.42 -5.87 26.21
N LEU A 178 -13.55 -6.45 27.03
CA LEU A 178 -12.56 -7.44 26.57
C LEU A 178 -13.23 -8.65 25.88
N ALA A 179 -14.45 -9.00 26.31
CA ALA A 179 -15.25 -10.06 25.70
C ALA A 179 -15.89 -9.65 24.36
N ASP A 180 -15.98 -8.35 24.03
CA ASP A 180 -16.59 -7.84 22.80
C ASP A 180 -15.59 -7.77 21.65
N VAL A 181 -15.05 -8.94 21.29
CA VAL A 181 -14.11 -9.09 20.17
C VAL A 181 -14.77 -8.72 18.84
N ALA A 182 -16.06 -9.02 18.69
CA ALA A 182 -16.81 -8.72 17.46
C ALA A 182 -16.99 -7.21 17.25
N GLY A 183 -17.37 -6.47 18.29
CA GLY A 183 -17.49 -5.00 18.24
C GLY A 183 -16.14 -4.34 17.97
N LEU A 184 -15.07 -4.81 18.64
CA LEU A 184 -13.72 -4.30 18.38
C LEU A 184 -13.26 -4.60 16.94
N ALA A 185 -13.51 -5.81 16.42
CA ALA A 185 -13.18 -6.16 15.05
C ALA A 185 -13.93 -5.31 14.02
N ALA A 186 -15.22 -5.05 14.24
CA ALA A 186 -16.02 -4.17 13.39
C ALA A 186 -15.45 -2.74 13.37
N TRP A 187 -15.05 -2.23 14.53
CA TRP A 187 -14.37 -0.94 14.64
C TRP A 187 -13.01 -0.94 13.94
N VAL A 188 -12.19 -1.98 14.09
CA VAL A 188 -10.89 -2.11 13.39
C VAL A 188 -11.10 -2.10 11.87
N GLY A 189 -12.13 -2.77 11.36
CA GLY A 189 -12.49 -2.73 9.94
C GLY A 189 -12.81 -1.32 9.45
N GLN A 190 -13.59 -0.55 10.22
CA GLN A 190 -13.87 0.87 9.92
C GLN A 190 -12.60 1.74 10.01
N TRP A 191 -11.75 1.48 11.01
CA TRP A 191 -10.49 2.18 11.23
C TRP A 191 -9.52 1.98 10.06
N LEU A 192 -9.45 0.76 9.49
CA LEU A 192 -8.71 0.45 8.26
C LEU A 192 -9.33 1.15 7.04
N ALA A 193 -10.66 1.09 6.90
CA ALA A 193 -11.36 1.70 5.77
C ALA A 193 -11.17 3.23 5.70
N ALA A 194 -11.17 3.90 6.86
CA ALA A 194 -10.93 5.35 6.95
C ALA A 194 -9.48 5.74 6.61
N ARG A 195 -8.55 4.78 6.60
CA ARG A 195 -7.11 4.99 6.32
C ARG A 195 -6.69 4.48 4.94
N ARG A 196 -7.66 4.24 4.06
CA ARG A 196 -7.39 3.92 2.66
C ARG A 196 -6.58 5.04 2.01
N ALA A 197 -5.55 4.65 1.26
CA ALA A 197 -4.71 5.60 0.54
C ALA A 197 -5.54 6.39 -0.50
N PRO A 198 -5.30 7.71 -0.63
CA PRO A 198 -5.90 8.50 -1.69
C PRO A 198 -5.55 7.90 -3.05
N LEU A 199 -6.46 8.05 -4.01
CA LEU A 199 -6.30 7.56 -5.38
C LEU A 199 -5.94 8.73 -6.30
N ARG A 200 -4.73 8.68 -6.85
CA ARG A 200 -4.22 9.65 -7.81
C ARG A 200 -4.15 9.04 -9.21
N GLY A 201 -4.38 9.85 -10.22
CA GLY A 201 -4.29 9.47 -11.62
C GLY A 201 -2.90 9.71 -12.17
N LEU A 202 -2.39 8.77 -12.98
CA LEU A 202 -1.19 8.95 -13.78
C LEU A 202 -1.45 8.59 -15.24
N VAL A 203 -1.44 9.59 -16.11
CA VAL A 203 -1.42 9.38 -17.56
C VAL A 203 0.01 9.05 -18.00
N LEU A 204 0.20 7.90 -18.62
CA LEU A 204 1.47 7.54 -19.26
C LEU A 204 1.53 8.12 -20.67
N ALA A 205 2.07 9.34 -20.77
CA ALA A 205 2.32 10.02 -22.05
C ALA A 205 3.81 10.04 -22.45
N GLY A 206 4.71 9.59 -21.57
CA GLY A 206 6.15 9.55 -21.80
C GLY A 206 6.63 8.26 -22.47
N GLY A 207 7.21 8.36 -23.66
CA GLY A 207 7.90 7.25 -24.31
C GLY A 207 8.52 7.59 -25.66
N LEU A 208 9.59 6.88 -26.03
CA LEU A 208 10.09 6.87 -27.40
C LEU A 208 9.08 6.07 -28.23
N SER A 209 8.17 6.75 -28.92
CA SER A 209 7.31 6.11 -29.93
C SER A 209 8.15 5.67 -31.13
N GLN A 210 8.96 4.63 -30.95
CA GLN A 210 9.87 4.11 -31.98
C GLN A 210 9.10 3.58 -33.20
N ARG A 211 7.87 3.08 -33.00
CA ARG A 211 7.05 2.48 -34.07
C ARG A 211 6.15 3.47 -34.82
N MET A 212 5.68 4.53 -34.15
CA MET A 212 4.76 5.52 -34.72
C MET A 212 5.45 6.82 -35.17
N GLN A 213 6.74 7.00 -34.85
CA GLN A 213 7.56 8.19 -35.14
C GLN A 213 6.94 9.53 -34.71
N THR A 214 5.84 9.49 -33.94
CA THR A 214 5.02 10.62 -33.49
C THR A 214 4.67 10.38 -32.02
N ASP A 215 4.63 11.44 -31.23
CA ASP A 215 4.16 11.39 -29.84
C ASP A 215 2.67 10.98 -29.79
N LYS A 216 2.41 9.71 -29.44
CA LYS A 216 1.06 9.14 -29.37
C LYS A 216 0.11 9.95 -28.48
N GLY A 217 0.63 10.57 -27.42
CA GLY A 217 -0.19 11.36 -26.49
C GLY A 217 -0.81 12.58 -27.15
N ARG A 218 -0.24 13.06 -28.28
CA ARG A 218 -0.72 14.21 -29.07
C ARG A 218 -1.73 13.83 -30.15
N LEU A 219 -2.04 12.54 -30.32
CA LEU A 219 -3.06 12.10 -31.27
C LEU A 219 -4.43 12.65 -30.87
N ARG A 220 -5.26 12.95 -31.87
CA ARG A 220 -6.58 13.55 -31.70
C ARG A 220 -7.59 12.63 -32.39
N TYR A 221 -8.58 12.15 -31.65
CA TYR A 221 -9.68 11.34 -32.17
C TYR A 221 -11.02 12.05 -31.93
N GLY A 222 -11.98 11.77 -32.80
CA GLY A 222 -13.34 12.30 -32.74
C GLY A 222 -13.46 13.82 -32.90
N ALA A 223 -14.68 14.31 -32.84
CA ALA A 223 -15.02 15.71 -33.14
C ALA A 223 -14.49 16.74 -32.13
N THR A 224 -14.06 16.29 -30.92
CA THR A 224 -13.55 17.21 -29.88
C THR A 224 -12.19 17.81 -30.22
N GLY A 225 -11.42 17.16 -31.10
CA GLY A 225 -10.08 17.59 -31.48
C GLY A 225 -9.07 17.63 -30.33
N ARG A 226 -9.36 17.08 -29.14
CA ARG A 226 -8.46 17.08 -27.98
C ARG A 226 -7.37 16.03 -28.11
N GLU A 227 -6.20 16.29 -27.54
CA GLU A 227 -5.11 15.32 -27.49
C GLU A 227 -5.47 14.15 -26.55
N GLN A 228 -5.03 12.95 -26.87
CA GLN A 228 -5.37 11.78 -26.06
C GLN A 228 -4.88 11.87 -24.62
N ARG A 229 -3.76 12.55 -24.36
CA ARG A 229 -3.32 12.83 -22.99
C ARG A 229 -4.32 13.70 -22.21
N GLU A 230 -5.01 14.64 -22.88
CA GLU A 230 -6.07 15.46 -22.27
C GLU A 230 -7.33 14.64 -22.03
N VAL A 231 -7.70 13.79 -22.97
CA VAL A 231 -8.86 12.89 -22.83
C VAL A 231 -8.64 11.91 -21.67
N ALA A 232 -7.49 11.24 -21.62
CA ALA A 232 -7.12 10.33 -20.54
C ALA A 232 -7.05 11.04 -19.18
N ALA A 233 -6.49 12.25 -19.12
CA ALA A 233 -6.46 13.02 -17.88
C ALA A 233 -7.88 13.41 -17.41
N GLY A 234 -8.77 13.79 -18.34
CA GLY A 234 -10.17 14.07 -18.03
C GLY A 234 -10.90 12.85 -17.48
N LEU A 235 -10.71 11.67 -18.08
CA LEU A 235 -11.29 10.41 -17.59
C LEU A 235 -10.80 10.07 -16.17
N LEU A 236 -9.51 10.25 -15.89
CA LEU A 236 -8.96 10.03 -14.56
C LEU A 236 -9.50 11.02 -13.53
N ALA A 237 -9.77 12.27 -13.92
CA ALA A 237 -10.26 13.32 -13.02
C ALA A 237 -11.67 13.02 -12.48
N GLU A 238 -12.47 12.19 -13.18
CA GLU A 238 -13.80 11.75 -12.72
C GLU A 238 -13.74 10.74 -11.56
N VAL A 239 -12.57 10.15 -11.32
CA VAL A 239 -12.38 9.07 -10.33
C VAL A 239 -11.19 9.25 -9.39
N CYS A 240 -10.28 10.20 -9.66
CA CYS A 240 -9.08 10.46 -8.87
C CYS A 240 -9.12 11.87 -8.23
N GLN A 241 -8.49 12.03 -7.06
CA GLN A 241 -8.45 13.36 -6.41
C GLN A 241 -7.51 14.33 -7.12
N GLU A 242 -6.40 13.82 -7.68
CA GLU A 242 -5.40 14.58 -8.42
C GLU A 242 -4.93 13.73 -9.60
N VAL A 243 -4.60 14.37 -10.73
CA VAL A 243 -4.18 13.69 -11.96
C VAL A 243 -2.90 14.32 -12.49
N PHE A 244 -1.94 13.46 -12.80
CA PHE A 244 -0.63 13.82 -13.31
C PHE A 244 -0.38 13.19 -14.67
N VAL A 245 0.51 13.81 -15.45
CA VAL A 245 0.97 13.29 -16.74
C VAL A 245 2.46 12.99 -16.65
N SER A 246 2.83 11.71 -16.73
CA SER A 246 4.24 11.29 -16.84
C SER A 246 4.82 11.83 -18.15
N CYS A 247 5.93 12.55 -18.04
CA CYS A 247 6.58 13.20 -19.17
C CYS A 247 8.10 13.23 -18.97
N ARG A 248 8.84 13.50 -20.05
CA ARG A 248 10.26 13.88 -19.91
C ARG A 248 10.38 15.29 -19.33
N ALA A 249 11.50 15.59 -18.68
CA ALA A 249 11.70 16.89 -18.03
C ALA A 249 11.56 18.07 -19.01
N GLU A 250 12.09 17.92 -20.22
CA GLU A 250 11.99 18.92 -21.28
C GLU A 250 10.56 19.09 -21.84
N GLN A 251 9.72 18.05 -21.76
CA GLN A 251 8.34 18.08 -22.24
C GLN A 251 7.38 18.72 -21.24
N ALA A 252 7.79 18.94 -20.00
CA ALA A 252 6.92 19.46 -18.94
C ALA A 252 6.31 20.82 -19.30
N ALA A 253 7.09 21.67 -19.97
CA ALA A 253 6.65 22.99 -20.43
C ALA A 253 5.76 22.95 -21.69
N GLU A 254 5.73 21.82 -22.40
CA GLU A 254 4.96 21.62 -23.64
C GLU A 254 3.57 21.01 -23.40
N LEU A 255 3.25 20.69 -22.15
CA LEU A 255 1.94 20.15 -21.78
C LEU A 255 0.86 21.24 -21.85
N PRO A 256 -0.36 20.93 -22.35
CA PRO A 256 -1.46 21.87 -22.39
C PRO A 256 -1.78 22.44 -21.01
N ALA A 257 -2.23 23.70 -20.99
CA ALA A 257 -2.68 24.34 -19.76
C ALA A 257 -3.79 23.51 -19.09
N GLY A 258 -3.63 23.23 -17.79
CA GLY A 258 -4.56 22.39 -17.01
C GLY A 258 -4.07 20.97 -16.75
N LEU A 259 -3.06 20.47 -17.48
CA LEU A 259 -2.41 19.19 -17.16
C LEU A 259 -1.27 19.41 -16.17
N GLN A 260 -1.16 18.53 -15.17
CA GLN A 260 -0.07 18.58 -14.20
C GLN A 260 1.10 17.71 -14.65
N PRO A 261 2.25 18.28 -15.05
CA PRO A 261 3.41 17.49 -15.44
C PRO A 261 3.99 16.73 -14.24
N LEU A 262 4.38 15.47 -14.46
CA LEU A 262 5.22 14.70 -13.56
C LEU A 262 6.45 14.22 -14.34
N PRO A 263 7.57 14.98 -14.27
CA PRO A 263 8.81 14.58 -14.90
C PRO A 263 9.31 13.22 -14.37
N ASP A 264 9.59 12.30 -15.26
CA ASP A 264 10.12 10.99 -14.90
C ASP A 264 11.51 11.13 -14.24
N THR A 265 11.70 10.44 -13.12
CA THR A 265 12.98 10.36 -12.41
C THR A 265 13.66 9.00 -12.56
N PHE A 266 12.92 7.99 -13.01
CA PHE A 266 13.41 6.67 -13.41
C PHE A 266 13.42 6.60 -14.94
N LEU A 267 14.58 6.86 -15.54
CA LEU A 267 14.72 7.05 -16.98
C LEU A 267 14.96 5.72 -17.71
N GLY A 268 14.46 5.61 -18.94
CA GLY A 268 14.73 4.46 -19.82
C GLY A 268 14.02 3.16 -19.44
N LEU A 269 13.06 3.19 -18.51
CA LEU A 269 12.32 2.00 -18.04
C LEU A 269 10.91 1.87 -18.65
N GLY A 270 10.59 2.68 -19.67
CA GLY A 270 9.25 2.71 -20.26
C GLY A 270 8.16 3.04 -19.23
N PRO A 271 6.97 2.43 -19.30
CA PRO A 271 5.87 2.65 -18.35
C PRO A 271 6.26 2.53 -16.87
N LEU A 272 7.15 1.58 -16.54
CA LEU A 272 7.62 1.41 -15.16
C LEU A 272 8.32 2.67 -14.64
N GLY A 273 9.04 3.40 -15.51
CA GLY A 273 9.72 4.64 -15.15
C GLY A 273 8.75 5.70 -14.64
N GLY A 274 7.63 5.90 -15.34
CA GLY A 274 6.56 6.81 -14.92
C GLY A 274 5.92 6.36 -13.60
N ILE A 275 5.59 5.08 -13.47
CA ILE A 275 4.97 4.51 -12.25
C ILE A 275 5.89 4.70 -11.02
N LEU A 276 7.16 4.34 -11.13
CA LEU A 276 8.13 4.51 -10.04
C LEU A 276 8.36 6.00 -9.71
N SER A 277 8.30 6.88 -10.71
CA SER A 277 8.42 8.32 -10.50
C SER A 277 7.22 8.90 -9.76
N ALA A 278 6.02 8.41 -10.06
CA ALA A 278 4.80 8.75 -9.34
C ALA A 278 4.85 8.30 -7.88
N PHE A 279 5.25 7.06 -7.61
CA PHE A 279 5.44 6.60 -6.23
C PHE A 279 6.57 7.34 -5.49
N ARG A 280 7.66 7.71 -6.17
CA ARG A 280 8.71 8.55 -5.56
C ARG A 280 8.16 9.92 -5.16
N ARG A 281 7.24 10.48 -5.95
CA ARG A 281 6.57 11.76 -5.64
C ARG A 281 5.67 11.63 -4.42
N ASP A 282 4.83 10.59 -4.40
CA ASP A 282 4.01 10.27 -3.23
C ASP A 282 3.89 8.74 -3.00
N PRO A 283 4.63 8.21 -2.02
CA PRO A 283 4.59 6.79 -1.66
C PRO A 283 3.38 6.43 -0.78
N ASN A 284 2.52 7.39 -0.44
CA ASN A 284 1.34 7.20 0.38
C ASN A 284 0.02 7.19 -0.40
N ALA A 285 0.06 7.54 -1.69
CA ALA A 285 -1.06 7.41 -2.60
C ALA A 285 -1.07 6.06 -3.31
N ALA A 286 -2.27 5.58 -3.63
CA ALA A 286 -2.46 4.63 -4.70
C ALA A 286 -2.50 5.37 -6.04
N TRP A 287 -2.03 4.72 -7.09
CA TRP A 287 -1.92 5.31 -8.42
C TRP A 287 -2.75 4.52 -9.43
N LEU A 288 -3.81 5.13 -9.95
CA LEU A 288 -4.52 4.66 -11.14
C LEU A 288 -3.75 5.11 -12.38
N VAL A 289 -3.07 4.16 -13.00
CA VAL A 289 -2.23 4.36 -14.16
C VAL A 289 -3.05 4.09 -15.43
N LEU A 290 -2.98 5.02 -16.38
CA LEU A 290 -3.68 4.93 -17.65
C LEU A 290 -2.75 5.29 -18.82
N ALA A 291 -2.61 4.40 -19.80
CA ALA A 291 -1.98 4.74 -21.07
C ALA A 291 -2.88 5.63 -21.94
N CYS A 292 -2.25 6.49 -22.74
CA CYS A 292 -2.97 7.41 -23.64
C CYS A 292 -3.39 6.80 -24.99
N ASP A 293 -3.15 5.50 -25.23
CA ASP A 293 -3.48 4.83 -26.49
C ASP A 293 -4.76 3.99 -26.44
N LEU A 294 -5.68 4.35 -25.54
CA LEU A 294 -6.97 3.70 -25.30
C LEU A 294 -8.14 4.63 -25.64
N PRO A 295 -8.38 4.93 -26.93
CA PRO A 295 -9.32 5.98 -27.32
C PRO A 295 -10.80 5.59 -27.17
N PHE A 296 -11.11 4.33 -26.89
CA PHE A 296 -12.46 3.81 -26.64
C PHE A 296 -12.77 3.68 -25.14
N LEU A 297 -11.81 4.01 -24.27
CA LEU A 297 -12.00 3.88 -22.83
C LEU A 297 -13.07 4.85 -22.34
N THR A 298 -13.90 4.36 -21.43
CA THR A 298 -15.01 5.14 -20.88
C THR A 298 -14.82 5.40 -19.39
N GLU A 299 -15.49 6.44 -18.89
CA GLU A 299 -15.58 6.72 -17.45
C GLU A 299 -16.21 5.55 -16.68
N ALA A 300 -17.24 4.91 -17.25
CA ALA A 300 -17.90 3.77 -16.64
C ALA A 300 -16.92 2.61 -16.38
N THR A 301 -16.05 2.32 -17.34
CA THR A 301 -14.99 1.32 -17.18
C THR A 301 -14.00 1.67 -16.06
N LEU A 302 -13.64 2.95 -15.91
CA LEU A 302 -12.77 3.38 -14.81
C LEU A 302 -13.48 3.28 -13.46
N ARG A 303 -14.78 3.63 -13.39
CA ARG A 303 -15.57 3.47 -12.17
C ARG A 303 -15.70 2.00 -11.75
N GLU A 304 -15.82 1.08 -12.71
CA GLU A 304 -15.79 -0.37 -12.45
C GLU A 304 -14.46 -0.80 -11.82
N LEU A 305 -13.33 -0.36 -12.38
CA LEU A 305 -12.00 -0.67 -11.83
C LEU A 305 -11.84 -0.14 -10.40
N VAL A 306 -12.31 1.09 -10.15
CA VAL A 306 -12.26 1.73 -8.82
C VAL A 306 -13.18 1.02 -7.83
N ALA A 307 -14.35 0.55 -8.26
CA ALA A 307 -15.26 -0.22 -7.44
C ALA A 307 -14.68 -1.59 -7.05
N GLY A 308 -13.93 -2.21 -7.96
CA GLY A 308 -13.19 -3.46 -7.71
C GLY A 308 -11.87 -3.29 -6.96
N ARG A 309 -11.45 -2.05 -6.62
CA ARG A 309 -10.19 -1.77 -5.93
C ARG A 309 -10.09 -2.53 -4.61
N GLN A 310 -8.98 -3.25 -4.41
CA GLN A 310 -8.67 -3.98 -3.18
C GLN A 310 -7.39 -3.43 -2.51
N PRO A 311 -7.50 -2.48 -1.55
CA PRO A 311 -6.33 -1.82 -0.93
C PRO A 311 -5.36 -2.74 -0.18
N GLY A 312 -5.80 -3.95 0.17
CA GLY A 312 -4.93 -4.96 0.75
C GLY A 312 -3.96 -5.57 -0.28
N ARG A 313 -4.34 -5.66 -1.55
CA ARG A 313 -3.50 -6.27 -2.60
C ARG A 313 -2.47 -5.27 -3.14
N LEU A 314 -1.54 -5.75 -3.96
CA LEU A 314 -0.53 -4.88 -4.56
C LEU A 314 -1.14 -4.02 -5.68
N ALA A 315 -2.08 -4.57 -6.43
CA ALA A 315 -2.73 -3.85 -7.51
C ALA A 315 -4.13 -4.39 -7.80
N THR A 316 -4.92 -3.59 -8.52
CA THR A 316 -6.18 -4.00 -9.15
C THR A 316 -6.11 -3.66 -10.64
N ALA A 317 -6.30 -4.64 -11.50
CA ALA A 317 -6.22 -4.51 -12.95
C ALA A 317 -7.35 -5.29 -13.63
N PHE A 318 -7.70 -4.92 -14.85
CA PHE A 318 -8.50 -5.80 -15.70
C PHE A 318 -7.64 -6.94 -16.27
N GLN A 319 -8.28 -8.06 -16.59
CA GLN A 319 -7.72 -9.04 -17.50
C GLN A 319 -7.51 -8.38 -18.88
N SER A 320 -6.41 -8.74 -19.54
CA SER A 320 -6.11 -8.27 -20.89
C SER A 320 -7.08 -8.90 -21.90
N PRO A 321 -7.56 -8.15 -22.91
CA PRO A 321 -8.46 -8.71 -23.93
C PRO A 321 -7.78 -9.78 -24.81
N ASN A 322 -6.43 -9.77 -24.86
CA ASN A 322 -5.66 -10.63 -25.76
C ASN A 322 -5.06 -11.89 -25.08
N ASN A 323 -5.13 -12.01 -23.75
CA ASN A 323 -4.55 -13.13 -22.99
C ASN A 323 -5.06 -13.16 -21.54
N ASP A 324 -4.71 -14.21 -20.80
CA ASP A 324 -5.13 -14.39 -19.40
C ASP A 324 -4.33 -13.55 -18.37
N PHE A 325 -3.54 -12.58 -18.83
CA PHE A 325 -2.71 -11.77 -17.94
C PHE A 325 -3.35 -10.43 -17.58
N PRO A 326 -3.00 -9.83 -16.43
CA PRO A 326 -3.45 -8.48 -16.08
C PRO A 326 -2.99 -7.43 -17.10
N GLU A 327 -3.81 -6.41 -17.35
CA GLU A 327 -3.48 -5.27 -18.20
C GLU A 327 -2.77 -4.17 -17.39
N PRO A 328 -1.42 -4.05 -17.45
CA PRO A 328 -0.64 -3.16 -16.60
C PRO A 328 -0.84 -1.67 -16.86
N LEU A 329 -1.43 -1.29 -18.00
CA LEU A 329 -1.55 0.11 -18.42
C LEU A 329 -2.93 0.72 -18.13
N ILE A 330 -3.80 -0.05 -17.45
CA ILE A 330 -5.06 0.42 -16.85
C ILE A 330 -5.17 -0.30 -15.50
N THR A 331 -4.40 0.18 -14.53
CA THR A 331 -4.17 -0.53 -13.26
C THR A 331 -4.10 0.45 -12.10
N ILE A 332 -4.74 0.10 -10.99
CA ILE A 332 -4.52 0.74 -9.69
C ILE A 332 -3.36 0.04 -9.01
N PHE A 333 -2.26 0.73 -8.76
CA PHE A 333 -1.15 0.24 -7.91
C PHE A 333 -1.29 0.83 -6.51
N GLU A 334 -1.38 -0.02 -5.49
CA GLU A 334 -1.45 0.41 -4.09
C GLU A 334 -0.06 0.86 -3.56
N PRO A 335 0.02 1.64 -2.47
CA PRO A 335 1.31 2.05 -1.88
C PRO A 335 2.32 0.91 -1.67
N ARG A 336 1.81 -0.28 -1.29
CA ARG A 336 2.64 -1.48 -1.10
C ARG A 336 3.25 -2.04 -2.38
N ALA A 337 2.74 -1.67 -3.55
CA ALA A 337 3.34 -2.04 -4.83
C ALA A 337 4.70 -1.38 -5.06
N TYR A 338 4.96 -0.22 -4.46
CA TYR A 338 6.19 0.52 -4.72
C TYR A 338 7.48 -0.27 -4.41
N PRO A 339 7.68 -0.80 -3.17
CA PRO A 339 8.84 -1.63 -2.88
C PRO A 339 8.87 -2.90 -3.75
N GLU A 340 7.71 -3.46 -4.10
CA GLU A 340 7.63 -4.66 -4.93
C GLU A 340 8.05 -4.40 -6.39
N LEU A 341 7.63 -3.27 -6.97
CA LEU A 341 8.09 -2.82 -8.29
C LEU A 341 9.61 -2.59 -8.30
N LEU A 342 10.16 -2.00 -7.25
CA LEU A 342 11.61 -1.84 -7.08
C LEU A 342 12.32 -3.19 -6.93
N ARG A 343 11.71 -4.16 -6.25
CA ARG A 343 12.22 -5.53 -6.13
C ARG A 343 12.25 -6.25 -7.49
N PHE A 344 11.20 -6.13 -8.30
CA PHE A 344 11.22 -6.67 -9.67
C PHE A 344 12.28 -5.98 -10.54
N LEU A 345 12.44 -4.66 -10.40
CA LEU A 345 13.47 -3.91 -11.09
C LEU A 345 14.88 -4.37 -10.68
N SER A 346 15.15 -4.63 -9.40
CA SER A 346 16.45 -5.12 -8.93
C SER A 346 16.79 -6.51 -9.45
N LEU A 347 15.77 -7.31 -9.80
CA LEU A 347 15.90 -8.59 -10.49
C LEU A 347 16.05 -8.46 -12.02
N GLY A 348 16.11 -7.24 -12.55
CA GLY A 348 16.26 -6.97 -13.99
C GLY A 348 14.95 -6.92 -14.77
N TYR A 349 13.79 -6.93 -14.10
CA TYR A 349 12.49 -6.82 -14.77
C TYR A 349 11.98 -5.38 -14.80
N SER A 350 11.91 -4.80 -15.99
CA SER A 350 11.37 -3.44 -16.23
C SER A 350 9.90 -3.41 -16.68
N CYS A 351 9.26 -4.56 -16.84
CA CYS A 351 7.87 -4.67 -17.30
C CYS A 351 6.90 -4.78 -16.11
N PRO A 352 5.99 -3.81 -15.88
CA PRO A 352 5.03 -3.89 -14.78
C PRO A 352 4.14 -5.15 -14.82
N ARG A 353 3.80 -5.64 -16.02
CA ARG A 353 3.02 -6.88 -16.19
C ARG A 353 3.68 -8.08 -15.51
N LYS A 354 5.02 -8.16 -15.55
CA LYS A 354 5.76 -9.29 -14.94
C LYS A 354 5.56 -9.31 -13.43
N MET A 355 5.56 -8.15 -12.79
CA MET A 355 5.23 -8.01 -11.38
C MET A 355 3.78 -8.44 -11.12
N LEU A 356 2.81 -7.90 -11.86
CA LEU A 356 1.39 -8.25 -11.70
C LEU A 356 1.11 -9.75 -11.80
N ILE A 357 1.71 -10.46 -12.76
CA ILE A 357 1.54 -11.91 -12.95
C ILE A 357 2.08 -12.72 -11.76
N ASN A 358 3.12 -12.21 -11.07
CA ASN A 358 3.88 -12.94 -10.06
C ASN A 358 3.69 -12.34 -8.66
N SER A 359 2.54 -11.71 -8.43
CA SER A 359 2.22 -10.97 -7.21
C SER A 359 0.75 -11.14 -6.84
N ASP A 360 0.42 -10.89 -5.57
CA ASP A 360 -0.96 -10.87 -5.11
C ASP A 360 -1.67 -9.58 -5.58
N VAL A 361 -2.45 -9.72 -6.64
CA VAL A 361 -3.21 -8.65 -7.29
C VAL A 361 -4.66 -9.06 -7.47
N GLU A 362 -5.56 -8.09 -7.55
CA GLU A 362 -6.95 -8.30 -7.97
C GLU A 362 -7.03 -8.18 -9.49
N VAL A 363 -7.56 -9.22 -10.14
CA VAL A 363 -7.78 -9.24 -11.59
C VAL A 363 -9.27 -9.29 -11.84
N LEU A 364 -9.82 -8.18 -12.33
CA LEU A 364 -11.22 -8.08 -12.72
C LEU A 364 -11.41 -8.67 -14.14
N PRO A 365 -12.58 -9.21 -14.47
CA PRO A 365 -12.89 -9.65 -15.83
C PRO A 365 -12.67 -8.54 -16.85
N THR A 366 -12.31 -8.89 -18.08
CA THR A 366 -12.27 -7.93 -19.19
C THR A 366 -13.66 -7.32 -19.38
N PRO A 367 -13.82 -5.98 -19.36
CA PRO A 367 -15.10 -5.33 -19.60
C PRO A 367 -15.64 -5.64 -21.00
N ASP A 368 -16.97 -5.57 -21.15
CA ASP A 368 -17.62 -5.81 -22.44
C ASP A 368 -17.21 -4.79 -23.52
N GLY A 369 -17.15 -5.27 -24.76
CA GLY A 369 -16.85 -4.47 -25.94
C GLY A 369 -15.37 -4.15 -26.14
N ASP A 370 -15.09 -3.14 -26.97
CA ASP A 370 -13.73 -2.77 -27.40
C ASP A 370 -13.10 -1.66 -26.53
N VAL A 371 -13.58 -1.47 -25.29
CA VAL A 371 -13.19 -0.33 -24.43
C VAL A 371 -11.71 -0.35 -24.03
N LEU A 372 -11.07 -1.54 -24.01
CA LEU A 372 -9.65 -1.70 -23.70
C LEU A 372 -8.76 -1.78 -24.96
N ARG A 373 -9.29 -1.41 -26.14
CA ARG A 373 -8.56 -1.54 -27.41
C ARG A 373 -7.44 -0.51 -27.52
N ASN A 374 -6.20 -1.01 -27.52
CA ASN A 374 -5.01 -0.19 -27.76
C ASN A 374 -4.86 0.16 -29.25
N VAL A 375 -4.42 1.39 -29.53
CA VAL A 375 -4.06 1.86 -30.88
C VAL A 375 -2.55 2.10 -30.98
N ASN A 376 -1.87 1.17 -31.64
CA ASN A 376 -0.42 1.08 -31.74
C ASN A 376 0.14 1.26 -33.15
N THR A 377 -0.67 1.01 -34.19
CA THR A 377 -0.25 1.09 -35.59
C THR A 377 -1.01 2.16 -36.39
N PRO A 378 -0.46 2.66 -37.52
CA PRO A 378 -1.17 3.61 -38.37
C PRO A 378 -2.50 3.05 -38.94
N ALA A 379 -2.56 1.74 -39.20
CA ALA A 379 -3.78 1.08 -39.66
C ALA A 379 -4.86 1.04 -38.57
N GLU A 380 -4.48 0.67 -37.34
CA GLU A 380 -5.38 0.74 -36.18
C GLU A 380 -5.86 2.16 -35.92
N ARG A 381 -4.98 3.16 -36.12
CA ARG A 381 -5.33 4.57 -36.01
C ARG A 381 -6.42 4.97 -37.01
N ALA A 382 -6.25 4.63 -38.28
CA ALA A 382 -7.26 4.94 -39.31
C ALA A 382 -8.60 4.28 -39.00
N ALA A 383 -8.59 3.04 -38.53
CA ALA A 383 -9.80 2.34 -38.09
C ALA A 383 -10.45 3.01 -36.86
N ALA A 384 -9.64 3.48 -35.91
CA ALA A 384 -10.13 4.20 -34.74
C ALA A 384 -10.71 5.57 -35.09
N GLU A 385 -10.09 6.31 -36.01
CA GLU A 385 -10.59 7.58 -36.52
C GLU A 385 -11.95 7.42 -37.22
N GLN A 386 -12.14 6.34 -37.99
CA GLN A 386 -13.45 6.03 -38.61
C GLN A 386 -14.52 5.62 -37.60
N ALA A 387 -14.14 4.96 -36.51
CA ALA A 387 -15.09 4.51 -35.49
C ALA A 387 -15.49 5.62 -34.49
N LEU A 388 -14.65 6.65 -34.32
CA LEU A 388 -14.84 7.74 -33.36
C LEU A 388 -15.20 9.09 -34.00
N GLY A 389 -15.03 9.21 -35.33
CA GLY A 389 -15.48 10.35 -36.13
C GLY A 389 -16.91 10.16 -36.61
#